data_AF-A0A071M3M8-F1
#
_entry.id   AF-A0A071M3M8-F1
#
_cell.length_a   1.000
_cell.length_b   1.000
_cell.length_c   1.000
_cell.angle_alpha   90.00
_cell.angle_beta   90.00
_cell.angle_gamma   90.00
#
_symmetry.space_group_name_H-M   'P 1'
#
loop_
_entity.id
_entity.type
_entity.pdbx_description
1 polymer ?
#
loop_
_entity_poly.entity_id
_entity_poly.type
_entity_poly.pdbx_seq_one_letter_code
_entity_poly.pdbx_strand_id
1 'polypeptide(L)' 'MDLVFPTVGASPWTFTNNNLSAVSMSIAGGTVLSINVSRNGQAAYASGLTNGMIDLKSGDAMTVAYTVAPTVTMIPRLGQ' A
#
# COMPACT_ATOMS: atom_id res chain seq x y z
N MET A 1 4.57 -15.46 11.32
CA MET A 1 4.98 -14.60 10.20
C MET A 1 4.97 -13.19 10.75
N ASP A 2 6.10 -12.48 10.65
CA ASP A 2 6.22 -11.18 11.31
C ASP A 2 5.56 -10.07 10.49
N LEU A 3 4.92 -9.13 11.17
CA LEU A 3 4.31 -7.96 10.54
C LEU A 3 5.40 -6.91 10.32
N VAL A 4 5.40 -6.25 9.16
CA VAL A 4 6.37 -5.19 8.87
C VAL A 4 5.64 -3.85 8.82
N PHE A 5 6.15 -2.85 9.52
CA PHE A 5 5.59 -1.50 9.52
C PHE A 5 6.47 -0.58 8.68
N PRO A 6 6.13 -0.35 7.40
CA PRO A 6 6.86 0.61 6.59
C PRO A 6 6.70 2.03 7.15
N THR A 7 7.81 2.78 7.17
CA THR A 7 7.78 4.20 7.51
C THR A 7 7.01 4.96 6.43
N VAL A 8 5.86 5.52 6.80
CA VAL A 8 5.06 6.38 5.93
C VAL A 8 5.70 7.78 5.88
N GLY A 9 6.09 8.20 4.67
CA GLY A 9 6.87 9.42 4.42
C GLY A 9 6.02 10.68 4.27
N ALA A 10 6.36 11.54 3.30
CA ALA A 10 5.52 12.69 2.94
C ALA A 10 4.34 12.25 2.04
N SER A 11 3.26 13.03 2.06
CA SER A 11 2.10 12.83 1.19
C SER A 11 2.34 13.46 -0.20
N PRO A 12 1.97 12.80 -1.31
CA PRO A 12 1.51 11.41 -1.37
C PRO A 12 2.68 10.43 -1.18
N TRP A 13 2.44 9.36 -0.42
CA TRP A 13 3.44 8.33 -0.15
C TRP A 13 3.22 7.10 -1.03
N THR A 14 4.28 6.57 -1.63
CA THR A 14 4.21 5.38 -2.49
C THR A 14 5.02 4.23 -1.90
N PHE A 15 4.42 3.05 -1.91
CA PHE A 15 5.10 1.78 -1.66
C PHE A 15 5.06 0.93 -2.93
N THR A 16 6.22 0.46 -3.37
CA THR A 16 6.34 -0.53 -4.46
C THR A 16 6.72 -1.88 -3.86
N ASN A 17 5.95 -2.93 -4.16
CA ASN A 17 6.29 -4.27 -3.73
C ASN A 17 7.42 -4.85 -4.60
N ASN A 18 8.67 -4.67 -4.15
CA ASN A 18 9.84 -5.28 -4.78
C ASN A 18 10.15 -6.69 -4.23
N ASN A 19 9.33 -7.22 -3.32
CA ASN A 19 9.50 -8.59 -2.84
C ASN A 19 9.13 -9.59 -3.95
N LEU A 20 9.70 -10.80 -3.88
CA LEU A 20 9.33 -11.90 -4.80
C LEU A 20 7.91 -12.42 -4.58
N SER A 21 7.36 -12.21 -3.38
CA SER A 21 6.02 -12.67 -3.00
C SER A 21 5.03 -11.52 -2.92
N ALA A 22 3.74 -11.84 -3.06
CA ALA A 22 2.67 -10.88 -2.81
C ALA A 22 2.67 -10.40 -1.35
N VAL A 23 2.14 -9.21 -1.13
CA VAL A 23 1.92 -8.64 0.20
C VAL A 23 0.50 -8.08 0.28
N SER A 24 -0.09 -8.11 1.47
CA SER A 24 -1.29 -7.34 1.79
C SER A 24 -0.91 -6.15 2.64
N MET A 25 -1.31 -4.95 2.19
CA MET A 25 -1.09 -3.70 2.89
C MET A 25 -2.37 -3.31 3.62
N SER A 26 -2.33 -3.27 4.95
CA SER A 26 -3.41 -2.72 5.77
C SER A 26 -3.15 -1.23 6.01
N ILE A 27 -4.13 -0.38 5.72
CA ILE A 27 -4.08 1.07 5.87
C ILE A 27 -5.18 1.49 6.84
N ALA A 28 -4.80 2.12 7.97
CA ALA A 28 -5.72 2.51 9.02
C ALA A 28 -5.31 3.85 9.67
N GLY A 29 -6.31 4.60 10.17
CA GLY A 29 -6.12 5.88 10.82
C GLY A 29 -5.72 7.02 9.87
N GLY A 30 -5.34 8.16 10.46
CA GLY A 30 -5.00 9.37 9.70
C GLY A 30 -6.19 9.99 8.97
N THR A 31 -5.90 10.81 7.95
CA THR A 31 -6.90 11.44 7.08
C THR A 31 -6.49 11.21 5.63
N VAL A 32 -6.82 10.02 5.13
CA VAL A 32 -6.51 9.57 3.77
C VAL A 32 -7.52 10.14 2.78
N LEU A 33 -7.01 10.74 1.72
CA LEU A 33 -7.78 11.32 0.62
C LEU A 33 -7.99 10.32 -0.51
N SER A 34 -6.98 9.50 -0.82
CA SER A 34 -7.08 8.45 -1.82
C SER A 34 -6.03 7.36 -1.63
N ILE A 35 -6.38 6.16 -2.09
CA ILE A 35 -5.46 5.04 -2.30
C ILE A 35 -5.53 4.65 -3.77
N ASN A 36 -4.43 4.84 -4.50
CA ASN A 36 -4.30 4.47 -5.90
C ASN A 36 -3.37 3.26 -6.04
N VAL A 37 -3.65 2.41 -7.03
CA VAL A 37 -2.86 1.21 -7.30
C VAL A 37 -2.37 1.22 -8.73
N SER A 38 -1.07 0.99 -8.92
CA SER A 38 -0.45 0.66 -10.20
C SER A 38 -0.14 -0.83 -10.23
N ARG A 39 -0.42 -1.48 -11.36
CA ARG A 39 -0.11 -2.90 -11.56
C ARG A 39 1.07 -3.02 -12.50
N ASN A 40 2.18 -3.59 -12.03
CA ASN A 40 3.40 -3.78 -12.82
C ASN A 40 3.82 -2.55 -13.66
N GLY A 41 3.88 -1.38 -13.03
CA GLY A 41 4.27 -0.11 -13.68
C GLY A 41 3.23 0.51 -14.63
N GLN A 42 2.04 -0.08 -14.77
CA GLN A 42 0.94 0.52 -15.55
C GLN A 42 0.36 1.76 -14.87
N ALA A 43 -0.40 2.55 -15.62
CA ALA A 43 -1.09 3.73 -15.07
C ALA A 43 -1.90 3.37 -13.81
N ALA A 44 -1.78 4.22 -12.79
CA ALA A 44 -2.47 3.98 -11.52
C ALA A 44 -3.98 4.22 -11.66
N TYR A 45 -4.78 3.41 -10.96
CA TYR A 45 -6.23 3.59 -10.85
C TYR A 45 -6.64 3.79 -9.38
N ALA A 46 -7.72 4.54 -9.17
CA ALA A 46 -8.29 4.74 -7.85
C ALA A 46 -8.93 3.45 -7.34
N SER A 47 -8.54 3.01 -6.14
CA SER A 47 -9.16 1.83 -5.51
C SER A 47 -10.57 2.10 -4.99
N GLY A 48 -10.97 3.37 -4.88
CA GLY A 48 -12.20 3.80 -4.19
C GLY A 48 -12.10 3.74 -2.67
N LEU A 49 -10.95 3.34 -2.12
CA LEU A 49 -10.72 3.21 -0.68
C LEU A 49 -9.94 4.39 -0.12
N THR A 50 -10.23 4.70 1.15
CA THR A 50 -9.44 5.58 2.01
C THR A 50 -8.87 4.84 3.23
N ASN A 51 -9.27 3.59 3.44
CA ASN A 51 -8.71 2.68 4.44
C ASN A 51 -9.02 1.24 3.99
N GLY A 52 -8.41 0.26 4.65
CA GLY A 52 -8.66 -1.16 4.40
C GLY A 52 -7.42 -1.91 3.92
N MET A 53 -7.63 -2.96 3.13
CA MET A 53 -6.58 -3.87 2.67
C MET A 53 -6.37 -3.74 1.17
N ILE A 54 -5.11 -3.60 0.74
CA ILE A 54 -4.69 -3.62 -0.65
C ILE A 54 -3.70 -4.75 -0.87
N ASP A 55 -4.05 -5.68 -1.76
CA ASP A 55 -3.13 -6.73 -2.20
C ASP A 55 -2.24 -6.22 -3.33
N LEU A 56 -0.93 -6.40 -3.17
CA LEU A 56 0.11 -6.03 -4.13
C LEU A 56 0.93 -7.27 -4.50
N LYS A 57 0.94 -7.63 -5.78
CA LYS A 57 1.88 -8.61 -6.32
C LYS A 57 3.26 -7.98 -6.48
N SER A 58 4.27 -8.79 -6.75
CA SER A 58 5.60 -8.28 -7.10
C SER A 58 5.50 -7.33 -8.30
N GLY A 59 6.10 -6.14 -8.18
CA GLY A 59 6.05 -5.08 -9.18
C GLY A 59 4.84 -4.14 -9.10
N ASP A 60 3.84 -4.43 -8.26
CA ASP A 60 2.73 -3.50 -8.03
C ASP A 60 3.13 -2.37 -7.08
N ALA A 61 2.46 -1.22 -7.21
CA ALA A 61 2.66 -0.08 -6.33
C ALA A 61 1.33 0.46 -5.79
N MET A 62 1.34 0.92 -4.54
CA MET A 62 0.26 1.63 -3.89
C MET A 62 0.71 3.05 -3.56
N THR A 63 -0.07 4.05 -3.96
CA THR A 63 0.13 5.46 -3.60
C THR A 63 -1.00 5.92 -2.71
N VAL A 64 -0.66 6.45 -1.53
CA VAL A 64 -1.61 6.93 -0.52
C VAL A 64 -1.43 8.44 -0.36
N ALA A 65 -2.47 9.20 -0.67
CA ALA A 65 -2.53 10.64 -0.42
C ALA A 65 -3.30 10.91 0.88
N TYR A 66 -2.80 11.80 1.72
CA TYR A 66 -3.39 12.13 3.02
C TYR A 66 -3.01 13.54 3.49
N THR A 67 -3.76 14.06 4.47
CA THR A 67 -3.42 15.28 5.23
C THR A 67 -2.90 14.96 6.63
N VAL A 68 -3.24 13.80 7.18
CA VAL A 68 -2.66 13.22 8.40
C VAL A 68 -2.22 11.80 8.08
N ALA A 69 -0.96 11.47 8.37
CA ALA A 69 -0.37 10.19 7.98
C ALA A 69 -1.14 8.99 8.56
N PRO A 70 -1.50 7.98 7.75
CA PRO A 70 -2.06 6.74 8.25
C PRO A 70 -0.97 5.85 8.83
N THR A 71 -1.38 4.85 9.60
CA THR A 71 -0.55 3.68 9.90
C THR A 71 -0.70 2.66 8.77
N VAL A 72 0.42 2.12 8.31
CA VAL A 72 0.46 1.06 7.29
C VAL A 72 1.13 -0.17 7.88
N THR A 73 0.47 -1.33 7.74
CA THR A 73 1.00 -2.64 8.15
C THR A 73 1.12 -3.53 6.93
N MET A 74 2.32 -4.02 6.64
CA MET A 74 2.58 -5.00 5.58
C MET A 74 2.51 -6.42 6.13
N ILE A 75 1.71 -7.25 5.47
CA ILE A 75 1.52 -8.66 5.76
C ILE A 75 2.06 -9.46 4.57
N PRO A 76 3.25 -10.07 4.67
CA PRO A 76 3.75 -10.97 3.62
C PRO A 76 2.75 -12.08 3.25
N ARG A 77 2.69 -12.52 2.00
CA ARG A 77 1.93 -13.71 1.60
C ARG A 77 2.87 -14.73 1.00
N LEU A 78 3.38 -15.63 1.85
CA LEU A 78 4.31 -16.68 1.43
C LEU A 78 3.54 -17.74 0.61
N GLY A 79 4.05 -18.07 -0.58
CA GLY A 79 3.53 -19.17 -1.40
C GLY A 79 2.36 -18.84 -2.34
N GLN A 80 2.09 -17.56 -2.59
CA GLN A 80 1.15 -17.08 -3.61
C GLN A 80 1.84 -16.26 -4.69
#